data_AF-A0A8T9VSA4-F1
#
_entry.id   AF-A0A8T9VSA4-F1
#
_cell.length_a   1.000
_cell.length_b   1.000
_cell.length_c   1.000
_cell.angle_alpha   90.00
_cell.angle_beta   90.00
_cell.angle_gamma   90.00
#
_symmetry.space_group_name_H-M   'P 1'
#
loop_
_entity.id
_entity.type
_entity.pdbx_description
1 polymer ?
#
loop_
_entity_poly.entity_id
_entity_poly.type
_entity_poly.pdbx_seq_one_letter_code
_entity_poly.pdbx_strand_id
1 'polypeptide(L)'
;MQENLEKTRQAGEILREIKKEVKPDIQVGTSLLEIAEKIEEKTRKKGGQPAFPTNISINNLAAHYTPTNNDQTQIQKGDIVKIDIGVHIDGQIADSAFTLDFGENDKLIEAAEKALEKAIKTAENGAGTPINEISSAIEYEIKKRDLQPVVNLTGHGLDQYQTHVDPSIPNIKTNNNNKLKEGQVIAIEPFATNGSGRVTEKGNPEIYSLTDPKTKTRNREARKLIKTIKNQYKTLPFAKRWINQKQHPKLKYTLKKLTQKGALRGYAPLYDNENTKVSQAEHTLIIHENEAEKIT
;
A
#
# COMPACT_ATOMS: atom_id res chain seq x y z
N MET A 1 19.13 -12.81 -9.04
CA MET A 1 18.10 -13.23 -8.08
C MET A 1 18.51 -12.91 -6.65
N GLN A 2 19.61 -13.50 -6.13
CA GLN A 2 20.08 -13.20 -4.76
C GLN A 2 20.34 -11.71 -4.48
N GLU A 3 21.01 -10.98 -5.39
CA GLU A 3 21.23 -9.53 -5.23
C GLU A 3 19.92 -8.72 -5.13
N ASN A 4 18.88 -9.12 -5.87
CA ASN A 4 17.57 -8.46 -5.84
C ASN A 4 16.86 -8.70 -4.50
N LEU A 5 16.93 -9.93 -3.98
CA LEU A 5 16.36 -10.27 -2.68
C LEU A 5 17.07 -9.54 -1.55
N GLU A 6 18.39 -9.33 -1.65
CA GLU A 6 19.13 -8.57 -0.65
C GLU A 6 18.71 -7.10 -0.60
N LYS A 7 18.52 -6.47 -1.77
CA LYS A 7 17.94 -5.11 -1.84
C LYS A 7 16.51 -5.06 -1.28
N THR A 8 15.74 -6.13 -1.45
CA THR A 8 14.40 -6.26 -0.85
C THR A 8 14.50 -6.32 0.69
N ARG A 9 15.44 -7.08 1.24
CA ARG A 9 15.70 -7.14 2.69
C ARG A 9 16.11 -5.79 3.26
N GLN A 10 17.01 -5.08 2.58
CA GLN A 10 17.42 -3.73 2.96
C GLN A 10 16.24 -2.75 2.93
N ALA A 11 15.39 -2.81 1.91
CA ALA A 11 14.15 -2.03 1.88
C ALA A 11 13.23 -2.36 3.06
N GLY A 12 13.10 -3.64 3.41
CA GLY A 12 12.33 -4.11 4.56
C GLY A 12 12.90 -3.65 5.89
N GLU A 13 14.22 -3.65 6.06
CA GLU A 13 14.91 -3.12 7.24
C GLU A 13 14.63 -1.64 7.45
N ILE A 14 14.80 -0.82 6.39
CA ILE A 14 14.47 0.61 6.43
C ILE A 14 13.02 0.81 6.86
N LEU A 15 12.09 0.02 6.32
CA LEU A 15 10.68 0.09 6.64
C LEU A 15 10.41 -0.24 8.13
N ARG A 16 11.00 -1.31 8.66
CA ARG A 16 10.90 -1.66 10.10
C ARG A 16 11.37 -0.53 11.00
N GLU A 17 12.50 0.08 10.68
CA GLU A 17 13.04 1.21 11.43
C GLU A 17 12.11 2.42 11.36
N ILE A 18 11.59 2.76 10.19
CA ILE A 18 10.63 3.85 10.02
C ILE A 18 9.39 3.60 10.86
N LYS A 19 8.77 2.41 10.78
CA LYS A 19 7.59 2.06 11.59
C LYS A 19 7.86 2.24 13.08
N LYS A 20 9.01 1.79 13.57
CA LYS A 20 9.42 1.93 14.97
C LYS A 20 9.61 3.40 15.37
N GLU A 21 10.20 4.21 14.51
CA GLU A 21 10.50 5.62 14.78
C GLU A 21 9.26 6.52 14.70
N VAL A 22 8.33 6.27 13.77
CA VAL A 22 7.20 7.18 13.53
C VAL A 22 5.99 6.88 14.40
N LYS A 23 5.73 5.61 14.76
CA LYS A 23 4.56 5.24 15.57
C LYS A 23 4.39 6.07 16.86
N PRO A 24 5.44 6.31 17.68
CA PRO A 24 5.31 7.07 18.92
C PRO A 24 4.99 8.55 18.72
N ASP A 25 5.31 9.10 17.55
CA ASP A 25 5.16 10.52 17.26
C ASP A 25 3.77 10.87 16.69
N ILE A 26 2.94 9.87 16.42
CA ILE A 26 1.63 10.03 15.80
C ILE A 26 0.57 10.01 16.88
N GLN A 27 0.01 11.18 17.15
CA GLN A 27 -0.99 11.43 18.18
C GLN A 27 -2.16 12.26 17.65
N VAL A 28 -3.23 12.38 18.46
CA VAL A 28 -4.34 13.31 18.16
C VAL A 28 -3.79 14.72 17.93
N GLY A 29 -4.26 15.38 16.87
CA GLY A 29 -3.80 16.69 16.41
C GLY A 29 -2.65 16.65 15.40
N THR A 30 -2.02 15.49 15.18
CA THR A 30 -0.91 15.38 14.20
C THR A 30 -1.45 15.56 12.78
N SER A 31 -0.79 16.40 11.99
CA SER A 31 -1.13 16.65 10.58
C SER A 31 -0.80 15.45 9.71
N LEU A 32 -1.72 15.06 8.82
CA LEU A 32 -1.46 13.96 7.88
C LEU A 32 -0.33 14.29 6.92
N LEU A 33 -0.25 15.55 6.49
CA LEU A 33 0.82 16.02 5.61
C LEU A 33 2.19 15.89 6.29
N GLU A 34 2.30 16.29 7.55
CA GLU A 34 3.54 16.18 8.33
C GLU A 34 3.97 14.72 8.51
N ILE A 35 3.01 13.82 8.78
CA ILE A 35 3.29 12.37 8.88
C ILE A 35 3.84 11.83 7.56
N ALA A 36 3.17 12.13 6.43
CA ALA A 36 3.58 11.63 5.12
C ALA A 36 4.96 12.17 4.71
N GLU A 37 5.20 13.47 4.88
CA GLU A 37 6.50 14.08 4.56
C GLU A 37 7.62 13.54 5.44
N LYS A 38 7.37 13.36 6.75
CA LYS A 38 8.34 12.82 7.70
C LYS A 38 8.72 11.37 7.35
N ILE A 39 7.75 10.52 7.06
CA ILE A 39 8.01 9.13 6.64
C ILE A 39 8.85 9.11 5.37
N GLU A 40 8.44 9.86 4.34
CA GLU A 40 9.12 9.88 3.04
C GLU A 40 10.53 10.48 3.10
N GLU A 41 10.74 11.50 3.93
CA GLU A 41 12.06 12.08 4.17
C GLU A 41 12.97 11.08 4.91
N LYS A 42 12.46 10.41 5.95
CA LYS A 42 13.21 9.36 6.66
C LYS A 42 13.59 8.19 5.75
N THR A 43 12.68 7.75 4.87
CA THR A 43 12.98 6.74 3.85
C THR A 43 14.20 7.13 3.01
N ARG A 44 14.25 8.39 2.55
CA ARG A 44 15.37 8.91 1.75
C ARG A 44 16.65 9.02 2.55
N LYS A 45 16.58 9.50 3.80
CA LYS A 45 17.75 9.63 4.69
C LYS A 45 18.40 8.30 5.03
N LYS A 46 17.61 7.22 5.08
CA LYS A 46 18.09 5.84 5.33
C LYS A 46 18.57 5.12 4.07
N GLY A 47 18.65 5.80 2.92
CA GLY A 47 19.19 5.24 1.67
C GLY A 47 18.18 4.53 0.77
N GLY A 48 16.90 4.47 1.17
CA GLY A 48 15.81 3.98 0.33
C GLY A 48 15.14 5.10 -0.48
N GLN A 49 14.15 4.72 -1.28
CA GLN A 49 13.18 5.65 -1.88
C GLN A 49 11.77 5.10 -1.65
N PRO A 50 10.72 5.93 -1.55
CA PRO A 50 9.37 5.40 -1.43
C PRO A 50 8.96 4.61 -2.68
N ALA A 51 8.45 3.40 -2.50
CA ALA A 51 7.89 2.58 -3.58
C ALA A 51 6.55 3.15 -4.07
N PHE A 52 5.84 3.84 -3.20
CA PHE A 52 4.62 4.58 -3.49
C PHE A 52 4.43 5.65 -2.40
N PRO A 53 3.51 6.62 -2.58
CA PRO A 53 3.26 7.65 -1.58
C PRO A 53 2.82 7.08 -0.25
N THR A 54 3.25 7.66 0.88
CA THR A 54 2.71 7.23 2.17
C THR A 54 1.20 7.39 2.17
N ASN A 55 0.52 6.26 2.36
CA ASN A 55 -0.92 6.16 2.40
C ASN A 55 -1.37 6.35 3.85
N ILE A 56 -2.29 7.30 4.10
CA ILE A 56 -2.81 7.58 5.43
C ILE A 56 -4.33 7.66 5.36
N SER A 57 -4.99 6.59 5.78
CA SER A 57 -6.41 6.35 5.53
C SER A 57 -7.20 6.28 6.85
N ILE A 58 -8.14 7.20 7.05
CA ILE A 58 -8.88 7.38 8.31
C ILE A 58 -10.29 6.76 8.24
N ASN A 59 -10.68 6.00 9.28
CA ASN A 59 -12.03 5.45 9.45
C ASN A 59 -12.46 4.54 8.28
N ASN A 60 -13.57 4.84 7.59
CA ASN A 60 -14.10 4.05 6.48
C ASN A 60 -13.28 4.16 5.19
N LEU A 61 -12.37 5.14 5.10
CA LEU A 61 -11.37 5.20 4.04
C LEU A 61 -10.38 4.06 4.25
N ALA A 62 -10.38 3.09 3.34
CA ALA A 62 -9.59 1.87 3.39
C ALA A 62 -8.14 2.09 2.92
N ALA A 63 -7.96 2.67 1.73
CA ALA A 63 -6.66 2.82 1.08
C ALA A 63 -6.65 3.98 0.06
N HIS A 64 -5.48 4.24 -0.54
CA HIS A 64 -5.26 5.21 -1.62
C HIS A 64 -5.43 6.70 -1.26
N TYR A 65 -5.35 7.03 0.02
CA TYR A 65 -5.29 8.43 0.43
C TYR A 65 -3.86 8.84 0.76
N THR A 66 -3.37 9.90 0.12
CA THR A 66 -2.16 10.61 0.54
C THR A 66 -2.48 12.10 0.57
N PRO A 67 -1.99 12.86 1.56
CA PRO A 67 -2.31 14.28 1.69
C PRO A 67 -1.82 15.09 0.50
N THR A 68 -2.49 16.21 0.22
CA THR A 68 -2.01 17.24 -0.71
C THR A 68 -1.14 18.27 0.02
N ASN A 69 -0.41 19.11 -0.72
CA ASN A 69 0.40 20.20 -0.12
C ASN A 69 -0.40 21.20 0.73
N ASN A 70 -1.72 21.26 0.56
CA ASN A 70 -2.60 22.17 1.30
C ASN A 70 -3.59 21.39 2.18
N ASP A 71 -3.34 20.10 2.42
CA ASP A 71 -4.16 19.29 3.29
C ASP A 71 -3.96 19.73 4.74
N GLN A 72 -5.05 20.10 5.39
CA GLN A 72 -5.09 20.55 6.78
C GLN A 72 -5.66 19.48 7.71
N THR A 73 -5.92 18.28 7.19
CA THR A 73 -6.47 17.17 7.96
C THR A 73 -5.51 16.78 9.07
N GLN A 74 -6.04 16.68 10.28
CA GLN A 74 -5.34 16.23 11.48
C GLN A 74 -6.07 15.05 12.08
N ILE A 75 -5.33 14.15 12.72
CA ILE A 75 -5.89 13.01 13.45
C ILE A 75 -6.78 13.53 14.58
N GLN A 76 -8.00 13.00 14.68
CA GLN A 76 -8.96 13.35 15.72
C GLN A 76 -9.08 12.23 16.76
N LYS A 77 -9.57 12.58 17.95
CA LYS A 77 -9.99 11.58 18.93
C LYS A 77 -11.11 10.72 18.33
N GLY A 78 -10.99 9.41 18.47
CA GLY A 78 -11.93 8.43 17.95
C GLY A 78 -11.58 7.87 16.57
N ASP A 79 -10.57 8.41 15.89
CA ASP A 79 -10.13 7.94 14.58
C ASP A 79 -9.43 6.59 14.67
N ILE A 80 -9.62 5.78 13.62
CA ILE A 80 -8.75 4.65 13.30
C ILE A 80 -7.93 4.99 12.05
N VAL A 81 -6.61 4.97 12.17
CA VAL A 81 -5.70 5.52 11.15
C VAL A 81 -4.81 4.41 10.61
N LYS A 82 -4.98 4.08 9.33
CA LYS A 82 -4.13 3.12 8.61
C LYS A 82 -2.98 3.89 7.98
N ILE A 83 -1.75 3.44 8.24
CA ILE A 83 -0.53 3.99 7.68
C ILE A 83 0.17 2.89 6.90
N ASP A 84 0.30 3.12 5.61
CA ASP A 84 0.81 2.18 4.63
C ASP A 84 2.00 2.82 3.89
N ILE A 85 3.12 2.09 3.90
CA ILE A 85 4.45 2.58 3.58
C ILE A 85 5.15 1.58 2.66
N GLY A 86 5.47 2.03 1.44
CA GLY A 86 6.35 1.30 0.53
C GLY A 86 7.76 1.87 0.52
N VAL A 87 8.77 1.00 0.59
CA VAL A 87 10.19 1.36 0.41
C VAL A 87 10.77 0.54 -0.73
N HIS A 88 11.66 1.14 -1.52
CA HIS A 88 12.42 0.41 -2.52
C HIS A 88 13.91 0.78 -2.54
N ILE A 89 14.73 -0.17 -2.98
CA ILE A 89 16.14 0.03 -3.37
C ILE A 89 16.30 -0.51 -4.80
N ASP A 90 16.65 0.35 -5.75
CA ASP A 90 16.74 0.02 -7.19
C ASP A 90 15.50 -0.69 -7.77
N GLY A 91 14.32 -0.34 -7.24
CA GLY A 91 13.04 -0.91 -7.63
C GLY A 91 12.67 -2.20 -6.91
N GLN A 92 13.53 -2.79 -6.06
CA GLN A 92 13.17 -3.92 -5.20
C GLN A 92 12.39 -3.41 -4.00
N ILE A 93 11.19 -3.93 -3.78
CA ILE A 93 10.15 -3.31 -2.94
C ILE A 93 9.96 -4.09 -1.64
N ALA A 94 9.81 -3.36 -0.54
CA ALA A 94 9.17 -3.83 0.68
C ALA A 94 7.93 -2.98 0.95
N ASP A 95 6.85 -3.65 1.32
CA ASP A 95 5.53 -3.11 1.58
C ASP A 95 5.03 -3.51 2.97
N SER A 96 4.43 -2.58 3.69
CA SER A 96 3.87 -2.83 5.01
C SER A 96 3.05 -1.66 5.53
N ALA A 97 1.95 -2.05 6.16
CA ALA A 97 1.00 -1.18 6.81
C ALA A 97 0.78 -1.56 8.27
N PHE A 98 0.28 -0.58 9.03
CA PHE A 98 -0.22 -0.77 10.38
C PHE A 98 -1.38 0.18 10.65
N THR A 99 -2.20 -0.16 11.64
CA THR A 99 -3.31 0.68 12.10
C THR A 99 -3.02 1.24 13.49
N LEU A 100 -3.33 2.52 13.71
CA LEU A 100 -3.34 3.17 15.01
C LEU A 100 -4.78 3.45 15.44
N ASP A 101 -5.09 3.19 16.70
CA ASP A 101 -6.38 3.54 17.31
C ASP A 101 -6.25 4.81 18.15
N PHE A 102 -7.18 5.74 17.96
CA PHE A 102 -7.37 6.90 18.82
C PHE A 102 -8.76 6.92 19.46
N GLY A 103 -9.50 5.80 19.40
CA GLY A 103 -10.80 5.57 20.02
C GLY A 103 -10.87 4.22 20.75
N GLU A 104 -12.03 3.57 20.66
CA GLU A 104 -12.30 2.26 21.28
C GLU A 104 -12.60 1.21 20.17
N ASN A 105 -11.60 0.91 19.34
CA ASN A 105 -11.72 0.06 18.14
C ASN A 105 -10.78 -1.16 18.17
N ASP A 106 -10.30 -1.56 19.34
CA ASP A 106 -9.34 -2.66 19.52
C ASP A 106 -9.73 -3.93 18.75
N LYS A 107 -11.03 -4.27 18.72
CA LYS A 107 -11.56 -5.45 18.01
C LYS A 107 -11.22 -5.43 16.50
N LEU A 108 -11.25 -4.26 15.85
CA LEU A 108 -10.92 -4.10 14.43
C LEU A 108 -9.42 -4.35 14.21
N ILE A 109 -8.57 -3.69 14.99
CA ILE A 109 -7.12 -3.81 14.87
C ILE A 109 -6.68 -5.25 15.15
N GLU A 110 -7.18 -5.84 16.24
CA GLU A 110 -6.87 -7.22 16.59
C GLU A 110 -7.30 -8.19 15.48
N ALA A 111 -8.43 -7.96 14.81
CA ALA A 111 -8.88 -8.80 13.71
C ALA A 111 -7.92 -8.76 12.53
N ALA A 112 -7.48 -7.57 12.09
CA ALA A 112 -6.52 -7.44 10.99
C ALA A 112 -5.15 -8.04 11.36
N GLU A 113 -4.64 -7.76 12.57
CA GLU A 113 -3.34 -8.26 13.04
C GLU A 113 -3.33 -9.79 13.21
N LYS A 114 -4.41 -10.37 13.77
CA LYS A 114 -4.51 -11.83 13.95
C LYS A 114 -4.73 -12.55 12.63
N ALA A 115 -5.48 -11.95 11.71
CA ALA A 115 -5.59 -12.46 10.35
C ALA A 115 -4.23 -12.49 9.65
N LEU A 116 -3.43 -11.43 9.79
CA LEU A 116 -2.09 -11.38 9.22
C LEU A 116 -1.17 -12.42 9.87
N GLU A 117 -1.17 -12.53 11.20
CA GLU A 117 -0.40 -13.54 11.94
C GLU A 117 -0.69 -14.95 11.42
N LYS A 118 -1.98 -15.30 11.23
CA LYS A 118 -2.35 -16.63 10.71
C LYS A 118 -2.02 -16.81 9.24
N ALA A 119 -2.19 -15.78 8.42
CA ALA A 119 -1.83 -15.82 7.01
C ALA A 119 -0.32 -16.07 6.81
N ILE A 120 0.51 -15.36 7.57
CA ILE A 120 1.96 -15.55 7.59
C ILE A 120 2.30 -16.96 8.06
N LYS A 121 1.69 -17.42 9.16
CA LYS A 121 1.90 -18.79 9.66
C LYS A 121 1.55 -19.87 8.63
N THR A 122 0.52 -19.65 7.82
CA THR A 122 0.19 -20.57 6.71
C THR A 122 1.25 -20.49 5.61
N ALA A 123 1.75 -19.29 5.28
CA ALA A 123 2.78 -19.05 4.28
C ALA A 123 4.19 -19.53 4.69
N GLU A 124 4.45 -19.76 5.99
CA GLU A 124 5.72 -20.26 6.52
C GLU A 124 6.16 -21.59 5.90
N ASN A 125 5.26 -22.36 5.28
CA ASN A 125 5.62 -23.58 4.56
C ASN A 125 6.39 -23.31 3.25
N GLY A 126 6.50 -22.05 2.82
CA GLY A 126 7.27 -21.66 1.63
C GLY A 126 6.58 -21.96 0.31
N ALA A 127 7.39 -22.30 -0.70
CA ALA A 127 6.92 -22.60 -2.04
C ALA A 127 5.95 -23.80 -2.04
N GLY A 128 4.93 -23.73 -2.88
CA GLY A 128 3.88 -24.75 -2.94
C GLY A 128 2.70 -24.51 -1.99
N THR A 129 2.80 -23.57 -1.05
CA THR A 129 1.69 -23.17 -0.19
C THR A 129 0.50 -22.69 -1.03
N PRO A 130 -0.70 -23.28 -0.88
CA PRO A 130 -1.89 -22.84 -1.61
C PRO A 130 -2.39 -21.45 -1.17
N ILE A 131 -2.67 -20.57 -2.13
CA ILE A 131 -3.18 -19.22 -1.83
C ILE A 131 -4.54 -19.26 -1.14
N ASN A 132 -5.41 -20.20 -1.53
CA ASN A 132 -6.72 -20.36 -0.89
C ASN A 132 -6.63 -20.74 0.60
N GLU A 133 -5.56 -21.40 1.06
CA GLU A 133 -5.35 -21.70 2.48
C GLU A 133 -4.98 -20.41 3.25
N ILE A 134 -4.12 -19.58 2.68
CA ILE A 134 -3.76 -18.26 3.22
C ILE A 134 -5.03 -17.39 3.32
N SER A 135 -5.79 -17.28 2.23
CA SER A 135 -7.05 -16.53 2.21
C SER A 135 -8.11 -17.09 3.17
N SER A 136 -8.19 -18.42 3.33
CA SER A 136 -9.11 -19.04 4.29
C SER A 136 -8.75 -18.70 5.73
N ALA A 137 -7.45 -18.66 6.06
CA ALA A 137 -6.98 -18.29 7.38
C ALA A 137 -7.32 -16.82 7.71
N ILE A 138 -7.13 -15.92 6.74
CA ILE A 138 -7.51 -14.51 6.85
C ILE A 138 -9.01 -14.38 7.12
N GLU A 139 -9.83 -15.00 6.26
CA GLU A 139 -11.29 -14.91 6.35
C GLU A 139 -11.81 -15.39 7.71
N TYR A 140 -11.29 -16.54 8.17
CA TYR A 140 -11.70 -17.14 9.44
C TYR A 140 -11.39 -16.23 10.63
N GLU A 141 -10.17 -15.67 10.69
CA GLU A 141 -9.75 -14.81 11.80
C GLU A 141 -10.55 -13.51 11.89
N ILE A 142 -10.94 -12.94 10.75
CA ILE A 142 -11.77 -11.72 10.71
C ILE A 142 -13.22 -12.06 11.09
N LYS A 143 -13.81 -13.09 10.47
CA LYS A 143 -15.23 -13.44 10.69
C LYS A 143 -15.53 -13.94 12.09
N LYS A 144 -14.62 -14.68 12.74
CA LYS A 144 -14.82 -15.15 14.13
C LYS A 144 -14.89 -14.02 15.16
N ARG A 145 -14.55 -12.80 14.77
CA ARG A 145 -14.68 -11.57 15.56
C ARG A 145 -15.87 -10.72 15.13
N ASP A 146 -16.87 -11.30 14.45
CA ASP A 146 -18.08 -10.59 13.97
C ASP A 146 -17.78 -9.39 13.06
N LEU A 147 -16.68 -9.44 12.32
CA LEU A 147 -16.26 -8.43 11.37
C LEU A 147 -16.27 -9.00 9.95
N GLN A 148 -16.24 -8.12 8.96
CA GLN A 148 -16.17 -8.50 7.55
C GLN A 148 -14.75 -8.28 7.01
N PRO A 149 -14.18 -9.24 6.26
CA PRO A 149 -13.01 -8.97 5.43
C PRO A 149 -13.40 -8.11 4.24
N VAL A 150 -12.53 -7.18 3.82
CA VAL A 150 -12.77 -6.41 2.59
C VAL A 150 -12.48 -7.29 1.37
N VAL A 151 -13.53 -7.69 0.64
CA VAL A 151 -13.46 -8.74 -0.39
C VAL A 151 -12.77 -8.31 -1.69
N ASN A 152 -12.70 -7.02 -1.96
CA ASN A 152 -12.11 -6.45 -3.18
C ASN A 152 -10.82 -5.66 -2.91
N LEU A 153 -10.19 -5.89 -1.76
CA LEU A 153 -8.80 -5.56 -1.47
C LEU A 153 -8.07 -6.86 -1.12
N THR A 154 -6.86 -7.03 -1.65
CA THR A 154 -6.11 -8.29 -1.59
C THR A 154 -4.64 -7.98 -1.53
N GLY A 155 -3.87 -8.79 -0.80
CA GLY A 155 -2.42 -8.81 -0.96
C GLY A 155 -2.00 -9.18 -2.38
N HIS A 156 -0.71 -9.04 -2.66
CA HIS A 156 -0.20 -9.09 -4.02
C HIS A 156 1.26 -9.55 -4.08
N GLY A 157 1.71 -9.94 -5.28
CA GLY A 157 3.12 -10.08 -5.57
C GLY A 157 3.79 -8.72 -5.75
N LEU A 158 5.09 -8.68 -5.48
CA LEU A 158 5.97 -7.54 -5.69
C LEU A 158 7.08 -7.93 -6.67
N ASP A 159 7.42 -7.02 -7.58
CA ASP A 159 8.53 -7.20 -8.52
C ASP A 159 9.24 -5.85 -8.75
N GLN A 160 10.37 -5.88 -9.45
CA GLN A 160 11.20 -4.72 -9.67
C GLN A 160 10.41 -3.58 -10.35
N TYR A 161 10.24 -2.47 -9.63
CA TYR A 161 9.44 -1.31 -10.03
C TYR A 161 7.93 -1.59 -10.26
N GLN A 162 7.41 -2.70 -9.74
CA GLN A 162 6.01 -3.08 -9.87
C GLN A 162 5.44 -3.41 -8.48
N THR A 163 4.60 -2.52 -7.96
CA THR A 163 3.96 -2.71 -6.65
C THR A 163 2.85 -3.75 -6.67
N HIS A 164 2.34 -4.14 -7.84
CA HIS A 164 1.32 -5.17 -7.95
C HIS A 164 1.65 -6.09 -9.12
N VAL A 165 2.01 -7.32 -8.82
CA VAL A 165 2.11 -8.43 -9.78
C VAL A 165 1.40 -9.66 -9.20
N ASP A 166 1.31 -10.73 -9.99
CA ASP A 166 0.82 -11.99 -9.46
C ASP A 166 1.76 -12.54 -8.35
N PRO A 167 1.20 -13.19 -7.31
CA PRO A 167 -0.21 -13.55 -7.20
C PRO A 167 -1.03 -12.52 -6.41
N SER A 168 -2.32 -12.40 -6.71
CA SER A 168 -3.28 -11.82 -5.75
C SER A 168 -3.52 -12.80 -4.59
N ILE A 169 -3.55 -12.28 -3.36
CA ILE A 169 -3.79 -13.00 -2.09
C ILE A 169 -5.07 -12.44 -1.45
N PRO A 170 -6.24 -13.01 -1.76
CA PRO A 170 -7.52 -12.48 -1.29
C PRO A 170 -7.70 -12.55 0.23
N ASN A 171 -8.50 -11.63 0.77
CA ASN A 171 -8.93 -11.63 2.18
C ASN A 171 -10.15 -12.54 2.46
N ILE A 172 -10.65 -13.21 1.42
CA ILE A 172 -11.69 -14.23 1.51
C ILE A 172 -11.25 -15.49 0.78
N LYS A 173 -11.70 -16.66 1.23
CA LYS A 173 -11.48 -17.90 0.49
C LYS A 173 -12.05 -17.77 -0.92
N THR A 174 -11.22 -18.11 -1.91
CA THR A 174 -11.62 -18.18 -3.31
C THR A 174 -11.32 -19.56 -3.88
N ASN A 175 -11.80 -19.85 -5.09
CA ASN A 175 -11.44 -21.05 -5.84
C ASN A 175 -10.05 -20.94 -6.50
N ASN A 176 -9.20 -20.01 -6.06
CA ASN A 176 -7.84 -19.84 -6.53
C ASN A 176 -6.94 -20.97 -6.01
N ASN A 177 -6.61 -21.92 -6.88
CA ASN A 177 -5.74 -23.06 -6.56
C ASN A 177 -4.26 -22.80 -6.90
N ASN A 178 -3.89 -21.55 -7.21
CA ASN A 178 -2.49 -21.19 -7.38
C ASN A 178 -1.72 -21.35 -6.07
N LYS A 179 -0.43 -21.58 -6.21
CA LYS A 179 0.50 -21.80 -5.12
C LYS A 179 1.59 -20.73 -5.15
N LEU A 180 2.11 -20.40 -3.96
CA LEU A 180 3.32 -19.60 -3.85
C LEU A 180 4.48 -20.30 -4.57
N LYS A 181 5.37 -19.52 -5.16
CA LYS A 181 6.54 -20.00 -5.89
C LYS A 181 7.81 -19.48 -5.22
N GLU A 182 8.85 -20.30 -5.24
CA GLU A 182 10.17 -19.92 -4.78
C GLU A 182 10.66 -18.64 -5.50
N GLY A 183 11.28 -17.75 -4.74
CA GLY A 183 11.79 -16.46 -5.20
C GLY A 183 10.74 -15.36 -5.33
N GLN A 184 9.46 -15.64 -5.07
CA GLN A 184 8.44 -14.59 -5.02
C GLN A 184 8.64 -13.68 -3.80
N VAL A 185 8.42 -12.39 -4.01
CA VAL A 185 8.20 -11.42 -2.94
C VAL A 185 6.71 -11.13 -2.93
N ILE A 186 6.06 -11.23 -1.77
CA ILE A 186 4.62 -11.04 -1.62
C ILE A 186 4.32 -10.08 -0.47
N ALA A 187 3.25 -9.32 -0.61
CA ALA A 187 2.63 -8.56 0.46
C ALA A 187 1.32 -9.27 0.87
N ILE A 188 1.16 -9.52 2.17
CA ILE A 188 -0.07 -10.06 2.75
C ILE A 188 -0.71 -8.93 3.57
N GLU A 189 -1.90 -8.47 3.17
CA GLU A 189 -2.58 -7.31 3.76
C GLU A 189 -4.06 -7.55 4.08
N PRO A 190 -4.37 -8.11 5.26
CA PRO A 190 -5.73 -8.21 5.74
C PRO A 190 -6.36 -6.86 6.05
N PHE A 191 -7.55 -6.63 5.48
CA PHE A 191 -8.43 -5.54 5.84
C PHE A 191 -9.68 -6.06 6.55
N ALA A 192 -9.93 -5.58 7.76
CA ALA A 192 -11.13 -5.90 8.54
C ALA A 192 -12.01 -4.64 8.71
N THR A 193 -13.32 -4.80 8.55
CA THR A 193 -14.30 -3.72 8.63
C THR A 193 -15.54 -4.13 9.40
N ASN A 194 -16.18 -3.16 10.06
CA ASN A 194 -17.53 -3.30 10.62
C ASN A 194 -18.63 -2.85 9.62
N GLY A 195 -18.24 -2.55 8.38
CA GLY A 195 -19.11 -2.16 7.29
C GLY A 195 -19.51 -3.31 6.37
N SER A 196 -19.58 -3.01 5.07
CA SER A 196 -20.09 -3.95 4.07
C SER A 196 -19.11 -5.05 3.67
N GLY A 197 -17.81 -4.86 3.96
CA GLY A 197 -16.76 -5.74 3.43
C GLY A 197 -16.46 -5.46 1.96
N ARG A 198 -16.87 -4.31 1.40
CA ARG A 198 -16.56 -3.94 0.01
C ARG A 198 -16.29 -2.45 -0.11
N VAL A 199 -15.19 -2.09 -0.77
CA VAL A 199 -14.80 -0.69 -0.96
C VAL A 199 -15.12 -0.18 -2.37
N THR A 200 -15.34 1.12 -2.49
CA THR A 200 -15.60 1.81 -3.76
C THR A 200 -14.72 3.05 -3.90
N GLU A 201 -14.34 3.38 -5.14
CA GLU A 201 -13.59 4.60 -5.43
C GLU A 201 -14.48 5.85 -5.25
N LYS A 202 -14.01 6.82 -4.47
CA LYS A 202 -14.69 8.12 -4.29
C LYS A 202 -13.67 9.26 -4.32
N GLY A 203 -14.01 10.34 -5.03
CA GLY A 203 -13.18 11.55 -5.11
C GLY A 203 -12.16 11.55 -6.25
N ASN A 204 -11.22 12.50 -6.19
CA ASN A 204 -10.17 12.62 -7.20
C ASN A 204 -8.92 11.84 -6.75
N PRO A 205 -8.19 11.21 -7.68
CA PRO A 205 -6.93 10.57 -7.36
C PRO A 205 -5.85 11.61 -7.02
N GLU A 206 -5.09 11.34 -5.97
CA GLU A 206 -3.84 12.04 -5.63
C GLU A 206 -2.61 11.18 -5.89
N ILE A 207 -2.81 9.89 -6.20
CA ILE A 207 -1.80 8.91 -6.52
C ILE A 207 -1.97 8.49 -7.99
N TYR A 208 -0.87 8.40 -8.72
CA TYR A 208 -0.84 8.02 -10.13
C TYR A 208 0.31 7.07 -10.43
N SER A 209 0.20 6.27 -11.48
CA SER A 209 1.33 5.45 -11.99
C SER A 209 1.37 5.49 -13.51
N LEU A 210 2.54 5.23 -14.08
CA LEU A 210 2.74 5.15 -15.53
C LEU A 210 2.37 3.75 -16.03
N THR A 211 1.28 3.65 -16.80
CA THR A 211 0.78 2.39 -17.34
C THR A 211 1.31 2.10 -18.74
N ASP A 212 1.39 3.14 -19.59
CA ASP A 212 1.96 3.01 -20.93
C ASP A 212 3.17 3.95 -21.09
N PRO A 213 4.40 3.46 -20.84
CA PRO A 213 5.58 4.26 -21.08
C PRO A 213 5.78 4.57 -22.57
N LYS A 214 5.14 3.87 -23.51
CA LYS A 214 5.30 4.12 -24.94
C LYS A 214 4.35 5.19 -25.47
N THR A 215 3.45 5.72 -24.65
CA THR A 215 2.49 6.74 -25.06
C THR A 215 3.17 7.92 -25.76
N LYS A 216 2.72 8.22 -26.98
CA LYS A 216 3.14 9.38 -27.77
C LYS A 216 2.09 10.49 -27.66
N THR A 217 2.53 11.73 -27.48
CA THR A 217 1.63 12.90 -27.43
C THR A 217 2.28 14.13 -28.07
N ARG A 218 1.51 14.89 -28.85
CA ARG A 218 1.98 16.16 -29.45
C ARG A 218 2.06 17.30 -28.42
N ASN A 219 1.29 17.21 -27.33
CA ASN A 219 1.27 18.23 -26.28
C ASN A 219 2.62 18.27 -25.54
N ARG A 220 3.27 19.44 -25.54
CA ARG A 220 4.61 19.65 -24.95
C ARG A 220 4.63 19.40 -23.44
N GLU A 221 3.65 19.90 -22.70
CA GLU A 221 3.53 19.70 -21.24
C GLU A 221 3.35 18.23 -20.90
N ALA A 222 2.48 17.52 -21.63
CA ALA A 222 2.26 16.10 -21.45
C ALA A 222 3.53 15.26 -21.72
N ARG A 223 4.30 15.58 -22.78
CA ARG A 223 5.60 14.93 -23.03
C ARG A 223 6.61 15.20 -21.92
N LYS A 224 6.68 16.45 -21.44
CA LYS A 224 7.57 16.85 -20.35
C LYS A 224 7.24 16.10 -19.07
N LEU A 225 5.94 15.98 -18.74
CA LEU A 225 5.47 15.26 -17.57
C LEU A 225 5.78 13.76 -17.66
N ILE A 226 5.49 13.10 -18.79
CA ILE A 226 5.84 11.69 -19.01
C ILE A 226 7.35 11.47 -18.82
N LYS A 227 8.20 12.35 -19.38
CA LYS A 227 9.66 12.26 -19.21
C LYS A 227 10.07 12.37 -17.73
N THR A 228 9.44 13.29 -16.99
CA THR A 228 9.70 13.45 -15.55
C THR A 228 9.33 12.18 -14.79
N ILE A 229 8.13 11.64 -15.04
CA ILE A 229 7.62 10.44 -14.37
C ILE A 229 8.51 9.24 -14.66
N LYS A 230 8.86 8.99 -15.93
CA LYS A 230 9.75 7.89 -16.33
C LYS A 230 11.10 7.94 -15.63
N ASN A 231 11.69 9.13 -15.54
CA ASN A 231 13.03 9.29 -14.99
C ASN A 231 13.04 9.16 -13.46
N GLN A 232 11.99 9.61 -12.79
CA GLN A 232 11.94 9.67 -11.33
C GLN A 232 11.28 8.43 -10.69
N TYR A 233 10.18 7.95 -11.28
CA TYR A 233 9.34 6.91 -10.68
C TYR A 233 9.26 5.65 -11.54
N LYS A 234 9.69 5.72 -12.81
CA LYS A 234 9.53 4.64 -13.79
C LYS A 234 8.07 4.21 -13.90
N THR A 235 7.70 3.05 -13.35
CA THR A 235 6.35 2.48 -13.30
C THR A 235 5.73 2.54 -11.90
N LEU A 236 6.51 2.91 -10.87
CA LEU A 236 6.03 3.00 -9.50
C LEU A 236 4.96 4.10 -9.34
N PRO A 237 4.00 3.92 -8.42
CA PRO A 237 3.07 4.98 -8.05
C PRO A 237 3.79 6.21 -7.49
N PHE A 238 3.22 7.39 -7.76
CA PHE A 238 3.73 8.68 -7.28
C PHE A 238 2.58 9.60 -6.88
N ALA A 239 2.84 10.47 -5.91
CA ALA A 239 1.86 11.46 -5.47
C ALA A 239 1.89 12.67 -6.39
N LYS A 240 0.72 13.28 -6.61
CA LYS A 240 0.63 14.58 -7.28
C LYS A 240 1.50 15.63 -6.58
N ARG A 241 1.59 15.58 -5.24
CA ARG A 241 2.42 16.51 -4.45
C ARG A 241 3.92 16.38 -4.66
N TRP A 242 4.41 15.23 -5.10
CA TRP A 242 5.84 15.04 -5.41
C TRP A 242 6.27 15.74 -6.70
N ILE A 243 5.32 16.09 -7.58
CA ILE A 243 5.64 16.76 -8.84
C ILE A 243 5.80 18.26 -8.61
N ASN A 244 6.97 18.78 -8.98
CA ASN A 244 7.27 20.21 -8.91
C ASN A 244 6.32 21.02 -9.83
N GLN A 245 5.39 21.75 -9.22
CA GLN A 245 4.38 22.53 -9.94
C GLN A 245 4.96 23.72 -10.71
N LYS A 246 6.10 24.29 -10.30
CA LYS A 246 6.79 25.34 -11.07
C LYS A 246 7.28 24.81 -12.42
N GLN A 247 7.68 23.53 -12.46
CA GLN A 247 8.08 22.88 -13.71
C GLN A 247 6.89 22.40 -14.55
N HIS A 248 5.72 22.19 -13.91
CA HIS A 248 4.50 21.65 -14.53
C HIS A 248 3.27 22.48 -14.13
N PRO A 249 3.13 23.74 -14.59
CA PRO A 249 2.09 24.66 -14.11
C PRO A 249 0.66 24.21 -14.41
N LYS A 250 0.45 23.32 -15.39
CA LYS A 250 -0.86 22.75 -15.75
C LYS A 250 -1.03 21.30 -15.25
N LEU A 251 -0.33 20.92 -14.17
CA LEU A 251 -0.22 19.53 -13.69
C LEU A 251 -1.57 18.79 -13.63
N LYS A 252 -2.56 19.33 -12.91
CA LYS A 252 -3.88 18.70 -12.72
C LYS A 252 -4.56 18.39 -14.06
N TYR A 253 -4.55 19.34 -14.99
CA TYR A 253 -5.14 19.16 -16.31
C TYR A 253 -4.37 18.11 -17.12
N THR A 254 -3.03 18.16 -17.09
CA THR A 254 -2.17 17.22 -17.83
C THR A 254 -2.33 15.79 -17.31
N LEU A 255 -2.37 15.58 -15.99
CA LEU A 255 -2.62 14.26 -15.38
C LEU A 255 -3.96 13.69 -15.81
N LYS A 256 -5.04 14.50 -15.76
CA LYS A 256 -6.37 14.09 -16.23
C LYS A 256 -6.34 13.66 -17.71
N LYS A 257 -5.68 14.45 -18.57
CA LYS A 257 -5.58 14.14 -20.01
C LYS A 257 -4.75 12.90 -20.30
N LEU A 258 -3.67 12.66 -19.55
CA LEU A 258 -2.86 11.45 -19.70
C LEU A 258 -3.60 10.21 -19.21
N THR A 259 -4.36 10.34 -18.11
CA THR A 259 -5.23 9.26 -17.60
C THR A 259 -6.32 8.91 -18.61
N GLN A 260 -7.00 9.90 -19.19
CA GLN A 260 -8.00 9.70 -20.26
C GLN A 260 -7.44 9.01 -21.52
N LYS A 261 -6.13 9.11 -21.75
CA LYS A 261 -5.44 8.44 -22.86
C LYS A 261 -4.91 7.05 -22.51
N GLY A 262 -5.12 6.57 -21.29
CA GLY A 262 -4.57 5.30 -20.80
C GLY A 262 -3.06 5.32 -20.53
N ALA A 263 -2.42 6.51 -20.58
CA ALA A 263 -0.99 6.66 -20.36
C ALA A 263 -0.62 6.55 -18.87
N LEU A 264 -1.54 7.00 -18.00
CA LEU A 264 -1.45 6.90 -16.56
C LEU A 264 -2.67 6.18 -16.02
N ARG A 265 -2.51 5.52 -14.87
CA ARG A 265 -3.61 5.15 -13.97
C ARG A 265 -3.63 6.11 -12.80
N GLY A 266 -4.81 6.65 -12.48
CA GLY A 266 -5.04 7.35 -11.22
C GLY A 266 -5.68 6.40 -10.21
N TYR A 267 -5.27 6.46 -8.95
CA TYR A 267 -5.81 5.66 -7.85
C TYR A 267 -6.63 6.59 -6.96
N ALA A 268 -7.95 6.49 -7.06
CA ALA A 268 -8.84 7.25 -6.19
C ALA A 268 -8.90 6.60 -4.80
N PRO A 269 -9.12 7.40 -3.74
CA PRO A 269 -9.37 6.89 -2.40
C PRO A 269 -10.50 5.86 -2.37
N LEU A 270 -10.31 4.78 -1.61
CA LEU A 270 -11.23 3.64 -1.53
C LEU A 270 -12.00 3.66 -0.21
N TYR A 271 -13.32 3.72 -0.26
CA TYR A 271 -14.18 3.83 0.93
C TYR A 271 -15.10 2.62 1.07
N ASP A 272 -15.25 2.13 2.31
CA ASP A 272 -16.44 1.39 2.75
C ASP A 272 -17.57 2.38 3.10
N ASN A 273 -18.72 1.86 3.51
CA ASN A 273 -19.92 2.60 3.88
C ASN A 273 -19.63 3.72 4.89
N GLU A 274 -20.40 4.80 4.82
CA GLU A 274 -20.28 5.91 5.77
C GLU A 274 -20.57 5.44 7.20
N ASN A 275 -19.93 6.08 8.19
CA ASN A 275 -20.00 5.73 9.61
C ASN A 275 -19.46 4.33 9.98
N THR A 276 -18.74 3.68 9.07
CA THR A 276 -18.01 2.43 9.35
C THR A 276 -16.52 2.71 9.55
N LYS A 277 -15.76 1.68 9.89
CA LYS A 277 -14.33 1.75 10.17
C LYS A 277 -13.63 0.55 9.56
N VAL A 278 -12.47 0.81 8.96
CA VAL A 278 -11.60 -0.19 8.35
C VAL A 278 -10.24 -0.16 9.04
N SER A 279 -9.73 -1.35 9.37
CA SER A 279 -8.36 -1.58 9.85
C SER A 279 -7.58 -2.40 8.82
N GLN A 280 -6.27 -2.24 8.83
CA GLN A 280 -5.30 -2.93 7.97
C GLN A 280 -4.07 -3.32 8.78
N ALA A 281 -3.53 -4.50 8.49
CA ALA A 281 -2.19 -4.89 8.90
C ALA A 281 -1.50 -5.52 7.70
N GLU A 282 -0.21 -5.30 7.51
CA GLU A 282 0.47 -5.86 6.35
C GLU A 282 1.95 -6.12 6.58
N HIS A 283 2.45 -7.20 5.96
CA HIS A 283 3.87 -7.51 5.89
C HIS A 283 4.29 -8.03 4.51
N THR A 284 5.57 -7.83 4.20
CA THR A 284 6.23 -8.41 3.03
C THR A 284 7.00 -9.65 3.42
N LEU A 285 6.84 -10.70 2.61
CA LEU A 285 7.53 -11.98 2.76
C LEU A 285 8.33 -12.28 1.49
N ILE A 286 9.51 -12.88 1.67
CA ILE A 286 10.27 -13.55 0.61
C ILE A 286 10.00 -15.04 0.71
N ILE A 287 9.56 -15.66 -0.39
CA ILE A 287 9.23 -17.09 -0.43
C ILE A 287 10.45 -17.89 -0.86
N HIS A 288 10.90 -18.80 0.01
CA HIS A 288 11.94 -19.78 -0.26
C HIS A 288 11.31 -21.16 -0.52
N GLU A 289 12.12 -22.16 -0.86
CA GLU A 289 11.61 -23.50 -1.20
C GLU A 289 10.80 -24.12 -0.04
N ASN A 290 11.34 -24.08 1.18
CA ASN A 290 10.76 -24.77 2.36
C ASN A 290 10.40 -23.81 3.50
N GLU A 291 10.49 -22.50 3.28
CA GLU A 291 10.15 -21.49 4.28
C GLU A 291 9.71 -20.16 3.64
N ALA A 292 9.13 -19.26 4.44
CA ALA A 292 8.92 -17.88 4.05
C ALA A 292 9.56 -16.92 5.07
N GLU A 293 10.33 -15.97 4.57
CA GLU A 293 11.05 -14.99 5.36
C GLU A 293 10.25 -13.69 5.45
N LYS A 294 9.73 -13.35 6.63
CA LYS A 294 9.10 -12.04 6.86
C LYS A 294 10.17 -10.96 7.01
N ILE A 295 10.11 -9.93 6.15
CA ILE A 295 11.13 -8.88 6.09
C ILE A 295 10.67 -7.50 6.57
N THR A 296 9.43 -7.31 7.00
CA THR A 296 8.93 -6.01 7.53
C THR A 296 8.32 -6.09 8.92
#